data_AF-T0ZU34-F1
#
_entry.id   AF-T0ZU34-F1
#
_cell.length_a   1.000
_cell.length_b   1.000
_cell.length_c   1.000
_cell.angle_alpha   90.00
_cell.angle_beta   90.00
_cell.angle_gamma   90.00
#
_symmetry.space_group_name_H-M   'P 1'
#
loop_
_entity.id
_entity.type
_entity.pdbx_description
1 polymer ?
#
loop_
_entity_poly.entity_id
_entity_poly.type
_entity_poly.pdbx_seq_one_letter_code
_entity_poly.pdbx_strand_id
1 'polypeptide(L)' 'MSERRRFDLVLSGKIVAIYRRSRGTYGSPNIHAELADDHGIRVSRKRVARLMRAAGLKGATLRRYVITTQADPKAERPV' A
#
# COMPACT_ATOMS: atom_id res chain seq x y z
N MET A 1 -19.01 17.89 -8.07
CA MET A 1 -18.11 16.93 -7.38
C MET A 1 -18.95 15.79 -6.79
N SER A 2 -18.74 14.54 -7.20
CA SER A 2 -19.49 13.37 -6.66
C SER A 2 -19.16 13.13 -5.18
N GLU A 3 -20.14 12.65 -4.38
CA GLU A 3 -19.96 12.30 -2.96
C GLU A 3 -18.78 11.35 -2.72
N ARG A 4 -18.58 10.37 -3.62
CA ARG A 4 -17.47 9.43 -3.54
C ARG A 4 -16.11 10.13 -3.60
N ARG A 5 -16.02 11.21 -4.38
CA ARG A 5 -14.78 11.99 -4.55
C ARG A 5 -14.51 12.87 -3.34
N ARG A 6 -15.55 13.42 -2.71
CA ARG A 6 -15.43 14.14 -1.42
C ARG A 6 -14.97 13.20 -0.31
N PHE A 7 -15.56 12.00 -0.23
CA PHE A 7 -15.12 10.98 0.72
C PHE A 7 -13.68 10.53 0.47
N ASP A 8 -13.28 10.35 -0.79
CA ASP A 8 -11.89 10.01 -1.14
C ASP A 8 -10.89 11.08 -0.69
N LEU A 9 -11.24 12.36 -0.75
CA LEU A 9 -10.39 13.45 -0.25
C LEU A 9 -10.19 13.36 1.26
N VAL A 10 -11.28 13.17 2.02
CA VAL A 10 -11.22 13.00 3.49
C VAL A 10 -10.42 11.76 3.86
N LEU A 11 -10.68 10.64 3.17
CA LEU A 11 -9.98 9.38 3.40
C LEU A 11 -8.49 9.51 3.09
N SER A 12 -8.13 10.19 1.99
CA SER A 12 -6.74 10.41 1.63
C SER A 12 -6.00 11.24 2.69
N GLY A 13 -6.65 12.23 3.29
CA GLY A 13 -6.08 12.99 4.42
C GLY A 13 -5.76 12.11 5.62
N LYS A 14 -6.69 11.21 6.00
CA LYS A 14 -6.46 10.24 7.09
C LYS A 14 -5.32 9.27 6.77
N ILE A 15 -5.27 8.75 5.55
CA ILE A 15 -4.19 7.86 5.09
C ILE A 15 -2.82 8.55 5.23
N VAL A 16 -2.69 9.82 4.84
CA VAL A 16 -1.45 10.59 4.98
C VAL A 16 -1.07 10.77 6.46
N ALA A 17 -2.03 11.06 7.33
CA ALA A 17 -1.78 11.23 8.76
C ALA A 17 -1.24 9.94 9.40
N ILE A 18 -1.88 8.80 9.12
CA ILE A 18 -1.45 7.47 9.60
C ILE A 18 -0.05 7.14 9.05
N TYR A 19 0.17 7.39 7.76
CA TYR A 19 1.47 7.16 7.12
C TYR A 19 2.58 7.97 7.81
N ARG A 20 2.34 9.24 8.12
CA ARG A 20 3.30 10.09 8.83
C ARG A 20 3.51 9.62 10.28
N ARG A 21 2.45 9.22 10.99
CA ARG A 21 2.55 8.67 12.36
C ARG A 21 3.43 7.42 12.39
N SER A 22 3.27 6.54 11.41
CA SER A 22 4.10 5.32 11.26
C SER A 22 5.51 5.57 10.68
N ARG A 23 5.90 6.84 10.48
CA ARG A 23 7.17 7.26 9.86
C ARG A 23 7.41 6.67 8.47
N GLY A 24 6.32 6.46 7.72
CA GLY A 24 6.35 5.88 6.39
C GLY A 24 6.56 4.36 6.35
N THR A 25 6.52 3.68 7.50
CA THR A 25 6.66 2.24 7.57
C THR A 25 5.44 1.53 6.97
N TYR A 26 4.25 2.07 7.20
CA TYR A 26 3.02 1.37 6.86
C TYR A 26 2.67 1.46 5.38
N GLY A 27 2.42 0.30 4.79
CA GLY A 27 1.81 0.17 3.47
C GLY A 27 0.29 0.06 3.54
N SER A 28 -0.33 -0.10 2.37
CA SER A 28 -1.79 -0.30 2.24
C SER A 28 -2.41 -1.37 3.17
N PRO A 29 -1.75 -2.50 3.50
CA PRO A 29 -2.33 -3.49 4.42
C PRO A 29 -2.49 -2.95 5.83
N ASN A 30 -1.43 -2.34 6.38
CA ASN A 30 -1.41 -1.86 7.76
C ASN A 30 -2.28 -0.62 7.92
N ILE A 31 -2.25 0.29 6.95
CA ILE A 31 -3.14 1.46 6.95
C ILE A 31 -4.61 1.02 6.85
N HIS A 32 -4.92 -0.04 6.10
CA HIS A 32 -6.28 -0.57 6.05
C HIS A 32 -6.72 -1.16 7.39
N ALA A 33 -5.86 -1.95 8.05
CA ALA A 33 -6.15 -2.50 9.37
C ALA A 33 -6.39 -1.37 10.38
N GLU A 34 -5.50 -0.40 10.43
CA GLU A 34 -5.62 0.74 11.34
C GLU A 34 -6.86 1.61 11.06
N LEU A 35 -7.20 1.82 9.79
CA LEU A 35 -8.45 2.49 9.43
C LEU A 35 -9.69 1.74 9.93
N ALA A 36 -9.68 0.41 9.92
CA ALA A 36 -10.78 -0.42 10.38
C ALA A 36 -10.85 -0.48 11.92
N ASP A 37 -9.71 -0.66 12.58
CA ASP A 37 -9.61 -0.94 14.01
C ASP A 37 -9.66 0.35 14.85
N ASP A 38 -8.83 1.35 14.53
CA ASP A 38 -8.71 2.58 15.32
C ASP A 38 -9.72 3.66 14.89
N HIS A 39 -10.13 3.66 13.62
CA HIS A 39 -10.98 4.71 13.05
C HIS A 39 -12.38 4.24 12.64
N GLY A 40 -12.66 2.93 12.70
CA GLY A 40 -13.96 2.36 12.32
C GLY A 40 -14.32 2.51 10.84
N ILE A 41 -13.38 2.92 9.99
CA ILE A 41 -13.61 3.17 8.55
C ILE A 41 -13.32 1.89 7.77
N ARG A 42 -14.40 1.18 7.40
CA ARG A 42 -14.30 -0.01 6.55
C ARG A 42 -14.29 0.37 5.08
N VAL A 43 -13.15 0.22 4.43
CA VAL A 43 -12.96 0.46 3.00
C VAL A 43 -12.17 -0.67 2.38
N SER A 44 -12.32 -0.92 1.07
CA SER A 44 -11.54 -1.97 0.44
C SER A 44 -10.05 -1.64 0.43
N ARG A 45 -9.20 -2.65 0.68
CA ARG A 45 -7.73 -2.52 0.61
C ARG A 45 -7.27 -1.93 -0.74
N LYS A 46 -7.94 -2.28 -1.85
CA LYS A 46 -7.65 -1.73 -3.18
C LYS A 46 -7.89 -0.21 -3.26
N ARG A 47 -8.92 0.30 -2.57
CA ARG A 47 -9.20 1.75 -2.49
C ARG A 47 -8.10 2.47 -1.72
N VAL A 48 -7.66 1.94 -0.58
CA VAL A 48 -6.52 2.46 0.19
C VAL A 48 -5.27 2.49 -0.67
N ALA A 49 -4.94 1.38 -1.34
CA ALA A 49 -3.77 1.30 -2.23
C ALA A 49 -3.84 2.33 -3.37
N ARG A 50 -5.01 2.54 -3.98
CA ARG A 50 -5.21 3.55 -5.02
C ARG A 50 -4.95 4.97 -4.49
N LEU A 51 -5.51 5.31 -3.33
CA LEU A 51 -5.34 6.64 -2.73
C LEU A 51 -3.89 6.88 -2.28
N MET A 52 -3.24 5.86 -1.72
CA MET A 52 -1.80 5.93 -1.40
C MET A 52 -0.95 6.22 -2.63
N ARG A 53 -1.20 5.53 -3.76
CA ARG A 53 -0.47 5.79 -5.02
C ARG A 53 -0.72 7.21 -5.53
N ALA A 54 -1.98 7.67 -5.49
CA ALA A 54 -2.32 9.03 -5.91
C ALA A 54 -1.65 10.10 -5.04
N ALA A 55 -1.42 9.81 -3.77
CA ALA A 55 -0.70 10.67 -2.83
C ALA A 55 0.83 10.45 -2.82
N GLY A 56 1.38 9.60 -3.70
CA GLY A 56 2.81 9.31 -3.76
C GLY A 56 3.37 8.53 -2.55
N LEU A 57 2.50 7.91 -1.75
CA LEU A 57 2.90 7.19 -0.54
C LEU A 57 3.28 5.75 -0.84
N LYS A 58 4.43 5.31 -0.30
CA LYS A 58 4.93 3.94 -0.38
C LYS A 58 5.31 3.46 1.02
N GLY A 59 4.78 2.30 1.41
CA GLY A 59 5.18 1.64 2.66
C GLY A 59 6.63 1.18 2.59
N ALA A 60 7.30 1.15 3.75
CA ALA A 60 8.66 0.65 3.83
C ALA A 60 8.71 -0.84 3.47
N THR A 61 9.66 -1.20 2.62
CA THR A 61 10.03 -2.58 2.34
C THR A 61 11.45 -2.77 2.86
N LEU A 62 11.60 -3.53 3.94
CA LEU A 62 12.90 -3.75 4.61
C LEU A 62 13.86 -4.62 3.80
N ARG A 63 13.33 -5.49 2.91
CA ARG A 63 14.16 -6.40 2.10
C ARG A 63 14.01 -6.09 0.62
N ARG A 64 15.13 -5.78 -0.02
CA ARG A 64 15.23 -5.86 -1.48
C ARG A 64 15.02 -7.32 -1.88
N TYR A 65 14.21 -7.57 -2.90
CA TYR A 65 14.15 -8.90 -3.50
C TYR A 65 15.51 -9.20 -4.13
N VAL A 66 16.17 -10.25 -3.65
CA VAL A 66 17.48 -10.71 -4.15
C VAL A 66 17.23 -12.00 -4.92
N ILE A 67 17.58 -12.00 -6.20
CA ILE A 67 17.64 -13.21 -7.01
C ILE A 67 19.02 -13.82 -6.76
N THR A 68 19.06 -14.89 -5.96
CA THR A 68 20.30 -15.64 -5.68
C THR A 68 20.70 -16.54 -6.85
N THR A 69 19.72 -16.98 -7.63
CA THR A 69 19.91 -17.95 -8.71
C THR A 69 19.73 -17.26 -10.06
N GLN A 70 20.81 -17.12 -10.82
CA GLN A 70 20.70 -16.80 -12.24
C GLN A 70 20.60 -18.11 -13.02
N ALA A 71 19.53 -18.27 -13.80
CA ALA A 71 19.39 -19.44 -14.68
C ALA A 71 20.46 -19.35 -15.78
N ASP A 72 21.15 -20.46 -16.03
CA ASP A 72 22.06 -20.56 -17.16
C ASP A 72 21.24 -20.44 -18.47
N PRO A 73 21.51 -19.44 -19.33
CA PRO A 73 20.80 -19.29 -20.60
C PRO A 73 20.97 -20.49 -21.55
N LYS A 74 21.95 -21.38 -21.31
CA LYS A 74 22.19 -22.58 -22.11
C LYS A 74 21.58 -23.85 -21.52
N ALA A 75 20.97 -23.79 -20.34
CA ALA A 75 20.34 -24.96 -19.75
C ALA A 75 19.03 -25.29 -20.47
N GLU A 76 18.94 -26.49 -21.05
CA GLU A 76 17.69 -27.02 -21.57
C GLU A 76 16.71 -27.27 -20.42
N ARG A 77 15.45 -26.85 -20.62
CA ARG A 77 14.39 -27.11 -19.65
C ARG A 77 14.09 -28.61 -19.66
N PRO A 78 14.04 -29.28 -18.49
CA PRO A 78 13.60 -30.65 -18.45
C PRO A 78 12.14 -30.73 -18.92
N VAL A 79 11.85 -31.72 -19.76
CA VAL A 79 10.51 -32.07 -20.26
C VAL A 79 9.68 -32.79 -19.21
#